data_AF-A0A2G6EKB2-F1
#
_entry.id   AF-A0A2G6EKB2-F1
#
_cell.length_a   1.000
_cell.length_b   1.000
_cell.length_c   1.000
_cell.angle_alpha   90.00
_cell.angle_beta   90.00
_cell.angle_gamma   90.00
#
_symmetry.space_group_name_H-M   'P 1'
#
loop_
_entity.id
_entity.type
_entity.pdbx_description
1 polymer ?
#
loop_
_entity_poly.entity_id
_entity_poly.type
_entity_poly.pdbx_seq_one_letter_code
_entity_poly.pdbx_strand_id
1 'polypeptide(L)'
;MNIKGVGNNLNRYTELYRKQEEASSKRTQKKADKLELSDAAKKLKAQGVESKKFNEVKLKIESGYYNKDEVIDKVADEILKTFNQEN
;
A
#
# COMPACT_ATOMS: atom_id res chain seq x y z
N MET A 1 43.87 45.82 24.35
CA MET A 1 42.53 46.02 23.76
C MET A 1 42.19 44.78 22.95
N ASN A 2 41.14 44.03 23.31
CA ASN A 2 40.71 42.85 22.56
C ASN A 2 39.59 43.23 21.60
N ILE A 3 39.92 43.39 20.32
CA ILE A 3 38.96 43.66 19.26
C ILE A 3 38.43 42.31 18.76
N LYS A 4 37.25 41.92 19.24
CA LYS A 4 36.49 40.80 18.68
C LYS A 4 35.96 41.24 17.31
N GLY A 5 36.48 40.64 16.24
CA GLY A 5 35.97 40.83 14.89
C GLY A 5 34.51 40.40 14.80
N VAL A 6 33.64 41.35 14.47
CA VAL A 6 32.24 41.11 14.12
C VAL A 6 32.12 40.82 12.63
N GLY A 7 31.43 39.75 12.28
CA GLY A 7 30.75 39.62 10.99
C GLY A 7 31.27 38.51 10.08
N ASN A 8 30.70 37.31 10.22
CA ASN A 8 30.65 36.34 9.13
C ASN A 8 29.21 35.84 8.98
N ASN A 9 28.30 36.76 8.59
CA ASN A 9 26.85 36.51 8.51
C ASN A 9 26.34 36.41 7.06
N LEU A 10 27.23 36.38 6.06
CA LEU A 10 26.82 36.40 4.65
C LEU A 10 26.14 35.09 4.19
N ASN A 11 26.34 33.97 4.91
CA ASN A 11 25.82 32.65 4.54
C ASN A 11 24.46 32.30 5.15
N ARG A 12 23.92 33.10 6.08
CA ARG A 12 22.66 32.74 6.76
C ARG A 12 21.43 32.97 5.87
N TYR A 13 21.45 34.02 5.04
CA TYR A 13 20.33 34.31 4.14
C TYR A 13 20.21 33.27 3.02
N THR A 14 21.32 32.86 2.43
CA THR A 14 21.36 31.83 1.37
C THR A 14 20.86 30.48 1.86
N GLU A 15 21.18 30.09 3.10
CA GLU A 15 20.69 28.85 3.71
C GLU A 15 19.18 28.88 4.00
N LEU A 16 18.64 30.05 4.37
CA LEU A 16 17.20 30.23 4.61
C LEU A 16 16.39 30.12 3.32
N TYR A 17 16.87 30.72 2.22
CA TYR A 17 16.23 30.59 0.90
C TYR A 17 16.27 29.14 0.39
N ARG A 18 17.42 28.46 0.48
CA ARG A 18 17.53 27.04 0.08
C ARG A 18 16.61 26.13 0.88
N LYS A 19 16.48 26.36 2.20
CA LYS A 19 15.59 25.58 3.07
C LYS A 19 14.11 25.82 2.76
N GLN A 20 13.74 27.01 2.29
CA GLN A 20 12.37 27.30 1.81
C GLN A 20 12.05 26.61 0.48
N GLU A 21 13.00 26.55 -0.45
CA GLU A 21 12.86 25.81 -1.72
C GLU A 21 12.77 24.29 -1.50
N GLU A 22 13.57 23.75 -0.58
CA GLU A 22 13.51 22.32 -0.20
C GLU A 22 12.18 21.97 0.51
N ALA A 23 11.60 22.87 1.30
CA ALA A 23 10.33 22.64 1.98
C ALA A 23 9.11 22.77 1.06
N SER A 24 9.16 23.68 0.09
CA SER A 24 8.11 23.84 -0.92
C SER A 24 8.10 22.70 -1.92
N SER A 25 9.27 22.27 -2.44
CA SER A 25 9.39 21.11 -3.34
C SER A 25 8.89 19.81 -2.70
N LYS A 26 9.22 19.54 -1.43
CA LYS A 26 8.69 18.37 -0.67
C LYS A 26 7.16 18.42 -0.48
N ARG A 27 6.56 19.60 -0.30
CA ARG A 27 5.10 19.74 -0.21
C ARG A 27 4.42 19.48 -1.55
N THR A 28 5.02 19.93 -2.66
CA THR A 28 4.49 19.71 -4.01
C THR A 28 4.60 18.23 -4.40
N GLN A 29 5.71 17.57 -4.08
CA GLN A 29 5.88 16.11 -4.24
C GLN A 29 4.82 15.33 -3.44
N LYS A 30 4.63 15.64 -2.15
CA LYS A 30 3.61 14.97 -1.32
C LYS A 30 2.18 15.13 -1.85
N LYS A 31 1.86 16.23 -2.54
CA LYS A 31 0.55 16.44 -3.19
C LYS A 31 0.42 15.64 -4.48
N ALA A 32 1.47 15.60 -5.30
CA ALA A 32 1.53 14.76 -6.50
C ALA A 32 1.40 13.28 -6.13
N ASP A 33 2.17 12.80 -5.15
CA ASP A 33 2.12 11.42 -4.68
C ASP A 33 0.71 11.01 -4.21
N LYS A 34 0.02 11.90 -3.48
CA LYS A 34 -1.37 11.65 -3.04
C LYS A 34 -2.34 11.51 -4.22
N LEU A 35 -2.14 12.28 -5.29
CA LEU A 35 -2.97 12.21 -6.48
C LEU A 35 -2.71 10.89 -7.24
N GLU A 36 -1.43 10.56 -7.45
CA GLU A 36 -1.00 9.31 -8.10
C GLU A 36 -1.47 8.07 -7.33
N LEU A 37 -1.34 8.07 -5.99
CA LEU A 37 -1.85 7.01 -5.12
C LEU A 37 -3.38 6.88 -5.20
N SER A 38 -4.10 8.00 -5.30
CA SER A 38 -5.56 7.99 -5.43
C SER A 38 -6.00 7.40 -6.76
N ASP A 39 -5.30 7.72 -7.85
CA ASP A 39 -5.61 7.20 -9.19
C ASP A 39 -5.22 5.73 -9.32
N ALA A 40 -4.10 5.29 -8.73
CA ALA A 40 -3.74 3.88 -8.63
C ALA A 40 -4.78 3.08 -7.83
N ALA A 41 -5.23 3.60 -6.67
CA ALA A 41 -6.24 2.96 -5.85
C ALA A 41 -7.60 2.86 -6.56
N LYS A 42 -8.02 3.90 -7.30
CA LYS A 42 -9.23 3.86 -8.13
C LYS A 42 -9.12 2.81 -9.24
N LYS A 43 -7.97 2.70 -9.91
CA LYS A 43 -7.74 1.67 -10.94
C LYS A 43 -7.82 0.25 -10.38
N LEU A 44 -7.22 0.01 -9.20
CA LEU A 44 -7.30 -1.30 -8.52
C LEU A 44 -8.73 -1.62 -8.07
N LYS A 45 -9.47 -0.64 -7.54
CA LYS A 45 -10.89 -0.82 -7.19
C LYS A 45 -11.75 -1.12 -8.43
N ALA A 46 -11.48 -0.44 -9.55
CA ALA A 46 -12.19 -0.63 -10.81
C ALA A 46 -11.88 -1.98 -11.48
N GLN A 47 -10.75 -2.62 -11.17
CA GLN A 47 -10.41 -3.96 -11.67
C GLN A 47 -11.34 -5.09 -11.16
N GLY A 48 -12.29 -4.79 -10.26
CA GLY A 48 -13.49 -5.63 -10.06
C GLY A 48 -13.22 -7.05 -9.56
N VAL A 49 -12.03 -7.29 -9.00
CA VAL A 49 -11.54 -8.61 -8.59
C VAL A 49 -12.49 -9.26 -7.58
N GLU A 50 -13.09 -8.47 -6.67
CA GLU A 50 -14.09 -8.98 -5.71
C GLU A 50 -15.38 -9.44 -6.39
N SER A 51 -15.91 -8.67 -7.35
CA SER A 51 -17.19 -9.00 -8.01
C SER A 51 -17.11 -10.25 -8.89
N LYS A 52 -15.98 -10.44 -9.59
CA LYS A 52 -15.75 -11.64 -10.41
C LYS A 52 -15.61 -12.89 -9.55
N LYS A 53 -14.80 -12.81 -8.50
CA LYS A 53 -14.63 -13.92 -7.53
C LYS A 53 -15.96 -14.27 -6.85
N PHE A 54 -16.76 -13.27 -6.48
CA PHE A 54 -18.08 -13.50 -5.88
C PHE A 54 -19.01 -14.26 -6.82
N ASN A 55 -19.10 -13.83 -8.08
CA ASN A 55 -19.93 -14.50 -9.09
C ASN A 55 -19.45 -15.92 -9.36
N GLU A 56 -18.13 -16.14 -9.45
CA GLU A 56 -17.55 -17.48 -9.63
C GLU A 56 -17.85 -18.41 -8.45
N VAL A 57 -17.74 -17.91 -7.22
CA VAL A 57 -18.08 -18.69 -6.01
C VAL A 57 -19.57 -19.01 -5.99
N LYS A 58 -20.43 -18.04 -6.28
CA LYS A 58 -21.88 -18.26 -6.38
C LYS A 58 -22.21 -19.37 -7.39
N LEU A 59 -21.58 -19.34 -8.56
CA LEU A 59 -21.81 -20.33 -9.61
C LEU A 59 -21.28 -21.73 -9.22
N LYS A 60 -20.17 -21.80 -8.48
CA LYS A 60 -19.66 -23.06 -7.90
C LYS A 60 -20.61 -23.63 -6.83
N ILE A 61 -21.23 -22.79 -6.02
CA ILE A 61 -22.26 -23.21 -5.05
C ILE A 61 -23.48 -23.76 -5.79
N GLU A 62 -24.03 -23.01 -6.75
CA GLU A 62 -25.23 -23.41 -7.50
C GLU A 62 -25.01 -24.68 -8.33
N SER A 63 -23.81 -24.88 -8.88
CA SER A 63 -23.46 -26.10 -9.64
C SER A 63 -23.16 -27.32 -8.76
N GLY A 64 -23.24 -27.19 -7.42
CA GLY A 64 -22.91 -28.26 -6.49
C GLY A 64 -21.44 -28.69 -6.54
N TYR A 65 -20.55 -27.83 -7.04
CA TYR A 65 -19.12 -28.12 -7.18
C TYR A 65 -18.49 -28.58 -5.86
N TYR A 66 -18.91 -27.98 -4.75
CA TYR A 66 -18.43 -28.31 -3.40
C TYR A 66 -19.00 -29.61 -2.82
N ASN A 67 -20.03 -30.19 -3.43
CA ASN A 67 -20.62 -31.46 -3.01
C ASN A 67 -19.93 -32.67 -3.66
N LYS A 68 -18.95 -32.45 -4.53
CA LYS A 68 -18.19 -33.53 -5.16
C LYS A 68 -17.26 -34.16 -4.14
N ASP A 69 -17.24 -35.48 -4.09
CA ASP A 69 -16.39 -36.26 -3.16
C ASP A 69 -14.92 -35.82 -3.24
N GLU A 70 -14.39 -35.62 -4.45
CA GLU A 70 -13.01 -35.13 -4.66
C GLU A 70 -12.70 -33.78 -3.99
N VAL A 71 -13.70 -32.90 -3.86
CA VAL A 71 -13.55 -31.59 -3.21
C VAL A 71 -13.66 -31.74 -1.71
N ILE A 72 -14.57 -32.60 -1.25
CA ILE A 72 -14.75 -32.92 0.17
C ILE A 72 -13.49 -33.57 0.74
N ASP A 73 -12.93 -34.56 0.02
CA ASP A 73 -11.72 -35.28 0.43
C ASP A 73 -10.52 -34.35 0.55
N LYS A 74 -10.33 -33.45 -0.42
CA LYS A 74 -9.26 -32.43 -0.36
C LYS A 74 -9.38 -31.52 0.85
N VAL A 75 -10.61 -31.09 1.17
CA VAL A 75 -10.85 -30.24 2.34
C VAL A 75 -10.61 -31.02 3.62
N ALA A 76 -11.05 -32.28 3.69
CA ALA A 76 -10.80 -33.16 4.82
C ALA A 76 -9.29 -33.37 5.07
N ASP A 77 -8.53 -33.61 4.00
CA ASP A 77 -7.07 -33.77 4.07
C ASP A 77 -6.36 -32.51 4.57
N GLU A 78 -6.75 -31.33 4.08
CA GLU A 78 -6.20 -30.06 4.55
C GLU A 78 -6.51 -29.82 6.03
N ILE A 79 -7.75 -30.09 6.46
CA ILE A 79 -8.15 -29.97 7.86
C ILE A 79 -7.33 -30.94 8.73
N LEU A 80 -7.23 -32.21 8.36
CA LEU A 80 -6.43 -33.20 9.09
C LEU A 80 -4.96 -32.78 9.18
N LYS A 81 -4.40 -32.20 8.12
CA LYS A 81 -3.04 -31.69 8.13
C LYS A 81 -2.85 -30.56 9.14
N THR A 82 -3.82 -29.64 9.26
CA THR A 82 -3.72 -28.55 10.25
C THR A 82 -3.65 -29.09 11.69
N PHE A 83 -4.48 -30.08 12.04
CA PHE A 83 -4.45 -30.69 13.37
C PHE A 83 -3.17 -31.50 13.65
N ASN A 84 -2.59 -32.12 12.63
CA ASN A 84 -1.35 -32.88 12.76
C ASN A 84 -0.09 -32.01 12.84
N GLN A 85 -0.16 -30.73 12.49
CA GLN A 85 0.97 -29.78 12.56
C GLN A 85 1.04 -29.02 13.89
N GLU A 86 0.01 -29.09 14.74
CA GLU A 86 -0.02 -28.48 16.08
C GLU A 86 0.53 -29.41 17.20
N ASN A 87 1.10 -30.57 16.85
CA ASN A 87 1.85 -31.47 17.75
C ASN A 87 3.30 -31.63 17.27
#